data_AF-A0A174LUE8-F1
#
_entry.id   AF-A0A174LUE8-F1
#
_cell.length_a   1.000
_cell.length_b   1.000
_cell.length_c   1.000
_cell.angle_alpha   90.00
_cell.angle_beta   90.00
_cell.angle_gamma   90.00
#
_symmetry.space_group_name_H-M   'P 1'
#
loop_
_entity.id
_entity.type
_entity.pdbx_description
1 polymer ?
#
loop_
_entity_poly.entity_id
_entity_poly.type
_entity_poly.pdbx_seq_one_letter_code
_entity_poly.pdbx_strand_id
1 'polypeptide(L)' 'MRKEALLIIDVQNDYFKNGRCELYQPEKALMAIKKLLHYFRTKKSPVNYIQHIVI' A
#
# COMPACT_ATOMS: atom_id res chain seq x y z
N MET A 1 -7.65 12.53 21.37
CA MET A 1 -7.92 11.64 20.21
C MET A 1 -6.66 11.55 19.38
N ARG A 2 -6.17 10.33 19.08
CA ARG A 2 -4.98 10.13 18.25
C ARG A 2 -5.37 10.33 16.79
N LYS A 3 -4.75 11.30 16.10
CA LYS A 3 -4.97 11.53 14.67
C LYS A 3 -3.98 10.65 13.91
N GLU A 4 -4.50 9.65 13.21
CA GLU A 4 -3.70 8.68 12.45
C GLU A 4 -4.22 8.58 11.02
N ALA A 5 -3.34 8.23 10.10
CA ALA A 5 -3.65 7.96 8.70
C ALA A 5 -2.83 6.77 8.21
N LEU A 6 -3.35 6.03 7.24
CA LEU A 6 -2.60 4.98 6.55
C LEU A 6 -1.97 5.57 5.29
N LEU A 7 -0.65 5.47 5.19
CA LEU A 7 0.10 5.83 3.98
C LEU A 7 0.58 4.55 3.29
N ILE A 8 0.20 4.37 2.03
CA ILE A 8 0.61 3.24 1.19
C ILE A 8 1.53 3.78 0.11
N ILE A 9 2.78 3.34 0.08
CA ILE A 9 3.84 3.91 -0.77
C ILE A 9 4.26 2.88 -1.82
N ASP A 10 4.23 3.27 -3.09
CA ASP A 10 4.80 2.54 -4.23
C ASP A 10 4.35 1.08 -4.34
N VAL A 11 3.10 0.79 -3.96
CA VAL A 11 2.49 -0.53 -4.19
C VAL A 11 1.95 -0.56 -5.62
N GLN A 12 2.87 -0.68 -6.58
CA GLN A 12 2.64 -0.63 -8.02
C GLN A 12 3.00 -1.96 -8.67
N ASN A 13 2.36 -2.27 -9.81
CA ASN A 13 2.55 -3.52 -10.55
C ASN A 13 4.02 -3.84 -10.86
N ASP A 14 4.87 -2.82 -11.01
CA ASP A 14 6.30 -2.97 -11.28
C ASP A 14 7.06 -3.76 -10.21
N TYR A 15 6.56 -3.78 -8.99
CA TYR A 15 7.19 -4.44 -7.85
C TYR A 15 6.66 -5.85 -7.57
N PHE A 16 5.64 -6.29 -8.32
CA PHE A 16 5.05 -7.62 -8.24
C PHE A 16 5.63 -8.55 -9.30
N LYS A 17 5.29 -9.84 -9.23
CA LYS A 17 5.76 -10.85 -10.19
C LYS A 17 5.50 -10.43 -11.64
N ASN A 18 6.50 -10.63 -12.50
CA ASN A 18 6.63 -10.17 -13.88
C ASN A 18 6.71 -8.64 -14.04
N GLY A 19 6.92 -7.90 -12.96
CA GLY A 19 7.13 -6.45 -12.96
C GLY A 19 8.56 -6.05 -13.32
N ARG A 20 8.77 -4.77 -13.63
CA ARG A 20 10.09 -4.23 -14.02
C ARG A 20 11.14 -4.30 -12.90
N CYS A 21 10.70 -4.24 -11.64
CA CYS A 21 11.52 -4.16 -10.44
C CYS A 21 10.97 -5.10 -9.35
N GLU A 22 10.81 -6.39 -9.65
CA GLU A 22 10.26 -7.36 -8.69
C GLU A 22 10.94 -7.28 -7.32
N LEU A 23 10.14 -7.11 -6.26
CA LEU A 23 10.65 -7.08 -4.89
C LEU A 23 10.63 -8.46 -4.24
N TYR A 24 11.29 -8.57 -3.10
CA TYR A 24 11.20 -9.77 -2.27
C TYR A 24 9.84 -9.86 -1.57
N GLN A 25 9.06 -10.90 -1.91
CA GLN A 25 7.76 -11.22 -1.28
C GLN A 25 6.73 -10.06 -1.25
N PRO A 26 6.47 -9.38 -2.39
CA PRO A 26 5.53 -8.24 -2.47
C PRO A 26 4.11 -8.64 -2.07
N GLU A 27 3.73 -9.90 -2.26
CA GLU A 27 2.42 -10.41 -1.87
C GLU A 27 2.21 -10.45 -0.36
N LYS A 28 3.27 -10.73 0.42
CA LYS A 28 3.15 -10.69 1.88
C LYS A 28 2.92 -9.26 2.37
N ALA A 29 3.63 -8.29 1.77
CA ALA A 29 3.40 -6.88 2.05
C ALA A 29 1.97 -6.46 1.67
N LEU A 30 1.50 -6.84 0.48
CA LEU A 30 0.14 -6.56 0.03
C LEU A 30 -0.93 -7.13 0.97
N MET A 31 -0.73 -8.35 1.50
CA MET A 31 -1.64 -8.94 2.48
C MET A 31 -1.70 -8.15 3.79
N ALA A 32 -0.56 -7.66 4.29
CA ALA A 32 -0.54 -6.78 5.46
C ALA A 32 -1.24 -5.44 5.19
N ILE A 33 -0.98 -4.84 4.02
CA ILE A 33 -1.63 -3.60 3.58
C ILE A 33 -3.15 -3.78 3.51
N LYS A 34 -3.65 -4.88 2.95
CA LYS A 34 -5.10 -5.17 2.89
C LYS A 34 -5.75 -5.21 4.28
N LYS A 35 -5.07 -5.80 5.27
CA LYS A 35 -5.56 -5.84 6.67
C LYS A 35 -5.66 -4.43 7.28
N LEU A 36 -4.61 -3.63 7.13
CA LEU A 36 -4.62 -2.24 7.61
C LEU A 36 -5.64 -1.39 6.86
N LEU A 37 -5.72 -1.54 5.54
CA LEU A 37 -6.66 -0.83 4.70
C LEU A 37 -8.11 -1.10 5.13
N HIS A 38 -8.45 -2.35 5.43
CA HIS A 38 -9.76 -2.70 5.98
C HIS A 38 -10.02 -1.97 7.30
N TYR A 39 -9.08 -2.03 8.25
CA TYR A 39 -9.21 -1.36 9.55
C TYR A 39 -9.37 0.17 9.43
N PHE A 40 -8.62 0.84 8.56
CA PHE A 40 -8.74 2.29 8.38
C PHE A 40 -10.06 2.66 7.68
N ARG A 41 -10.51 1.86 6.71
CA ARG A 41 -11.79 2.07 6.02
C ARG A 41 -12.99 1.88 6.94
N THR A 42 -13.01 0.86 7.79
CA THR A 42 -14.10 0.64 8.75
C THR A 42 -14.22 1.79 9.76
N LYS A 43 -13.08 2.39 10.13
CA LYS A 43 -13.02 3.56 11.01
C LYS A 43 -13.21 4.90 10.29
N LYS A 44 -13.49 4.90 8.97
CA LYS A 44 -13.55 6.11 8.14
C LYS A 44 -12.34 7.04 8.33
N SER A 45 -11.17 6.44 8.57
CA SER A 45 -9.93 7.15 8.79
C SER A 45 -9.19 7.38 7.46
N PRO A 46 -8.35 8.43 7.35
CA PRO A 46 -7.67 8.75 6.10
C PRO A 46 -6.77 7.61 5.59
N VAL A 47 -6.82 7.37 4.28
CA VAL A 47 -5.95 6.44 3.55
C VAL A 47 -5.41 7.17 2.32
N ASN A 48 -4.09 7.28 2.21
CA ASN A 48 -3.43 7.98 1.11
C ASN A 48 -2.49 7.02 0.36
N TYR A 49 -2.52 7.09 -0.96
CA TYR A 49 -1.67 6.31 -1.85
C TYR A 49 -0.63 7.24 -2.47
N ILE A 50 0.64 6.88 -2.35
CA ILE A 50 1.75 7.56 -3.00
C ILE A 50 2.23 6.65 -4.13
N GLN A 51 2.37 7.25 -5.31
CA GLN A 51 2.76 6.56 -6.52
C GLN A 51 3.93 7.31 -7.15
N HIS A 52 5.02 6.61 -7.43
CA HIS A 52 6.04 7.14 -8.33
C HIS A 52 5.52 7.15 -9.77
N ILE A 53 5.49 8.34 -10.37
CA ILE A 53 5.16 8.57 -11.78
C ILE A 53 6.45 8.99 -12.48
N VAL A 54 6.97 8.12 -13.35
CA VAL A 54 8.07 8.48 -14.25
C VAL A 54 7.45 9.15 -15.46
N ILE A 55 7.78 10.43 -15.68
CA ILE A 55 7.42 11.21 -16.88
C ILE A 55 8.45 10.95 -17.97
#